data_AF-A0AAV5JDY2-F1
#
_entry.id   AF-A0AAV5JDY2-F1
#
_cell.length_a   1.000
_cell.length_b   1.000
_cell.length_c   1.000
_cell.angle_alpha   90.00
_cell.angle_beta   90.00
_cell.angle_gamma   90.00
#
_symmetry.space_group_name_H-M   'P 1'
#
loop_
_entity.id
_entity.type
_entity.pdbx_description
1 polymer ?
#
loop_
_entity_poly.entity_id
_entity_poly.type
_entity_poly.pdbx_seq_one_letter_code
_entity_poly.pdbx_strand_id
1 'polypeptide(L)'
;MQELDVTNVRELEDFLINECMYAGIVRGKLDQLRRCFEVQFAAGRDLRPGQLGNMIQTLSSWLATSDNLLVSIQEKIKWADTMSELDKKHGKDVEERVEEVKKSMSLKADVDFRGIEEIYSEPGGVMDYEEDRSRPKRRRHPIS
;
A
#
# COMPACT_ATOMS: atom_id res chain seq x y z
N MET A 1 13.56 40.56 21.58
CA MET A 1 14.72 41.31 22.14
C MET A 1 14.32 42.15 23.33
N GLN A 2 13.26 42.97 23.26
CA GLN A 2 12.80 43.77 24.41
C GLN A 2 12.40 42.93 25.65
N GLU A 3 11.76 41.78 25.46
CA GLU A 3 11.33 40.91 26.58
C GLU A 3 12.50 40.30 27.38
N LEU A 4 13.67 40.21 26.76
CA LEU A 4 14.90 39.69 27.36
C LEU A 4 15.95 40.78 27.54
N ASP A 5 15.61 42.04 27.20
CA ASP A 5 16.48 43.22 27.17
C ASP A 5 17.87 42.97 26.52
N VAL A 6 17.87 42.29 25.36
CA VAL A 6 19.11 41.94 24.64
C VAL A 6 19.29 42.84 23.43
N THR A 7 20.52 43.29 23.17
CA THR A 7 20.79 44.31 22.17
C THR A 7 21.00 43.76 20.76
N ASN A 8 21.54 42.53 20.63
CA ASN A 8 21.83 41.91 19.34
C ASN A 8 21.51 40.40 19.29
N VAL A 9 21.51 39.83 18.08
CA VAL A 9 21.16 38.43 17.83
C VAL A 9 22.21 37.48 18.41
N ARG A 10 23.49 37.84 18.34
CA ARG A 10 24.61 37.07 18.90
C ARG A 10 24.52 36.93 20.41
N GLU A 11 24.20 38.01 21.13
CA GLU A 11 23.98 37.97 22.58
C GLU A 11 22.80 37.05 22.94
N LEU A 12 21.74 37.07 22.13
CA LEU A 12 20.60 36.16 22.31
C LEU A 12 20.99 34.70 22.08
N GLU A 13 21.75 34.41 21.02
CA GLU A 13 22.29 33.07 20.75
C GLU A 13 23.18 32.58 21.90
N ASP A 14 24.11 33.42 22.35
CA ASP A 14 25.04 33.08 23.44
C ASP A 14 24.28 32.86 24.76
N PHE A 15 23.25 33.66 25.06
CA PHE A 15 22.38 33.43 26.22
C PHE A 15 21.59 32.11 26.13
N LEU A 16 20.99 31.82 24.96
CA LEU A 16 20.25 30.58 24.76
C LEU A 16 21.16 29.34 24.90
N ILE A 17 22.38 29.41 24.37
CA ILE A 17 23.33 28.31 24.46
C ILE A 17 23.83 28.16 25.90
N ASN A 18 24.44 29.20 26.47
CA ASN A 18 25.17 29.13 27.74
C ASN A 18 24.25 29.01 28.95
N GLU A 19 23.18 29.80 29.00
CA GLU A 19 22.34 29.89 30.19
C GLU A 19 21.12 28.95 30.12
N CYS A 20 20.58 28.68 28.92
CA CYS A 20 19.35 27.89 28.79
C CYS A 20 19.61 26.43 28.39
N MET A 21 20.43 26.19 27.36
CA MET A 21 20.68 24.84 26.83
C MET A 21 21.65 24.06 27.72
N TYR A 22 22.79 24.66 28.10
CA TYR A 22 23.76 24.01 28.99
C TYR A 22 23.19 23.74 30.39
N ALA A 23 22.34 24.62 30.91
CA ALA A 23 21.61 24.40 32.17
C ALA A 23 20.49 23.34 32.05
N GLY A 24 20.16 22.89 30.84
CA GLY A 24 19.13 21.88 30.60
C GLY A 24 17.69 22.38 30.69
N ILE A 25 17.47 23.69 30.68
CA ILE A 25 16.14 24.31 30.74
C ILE A 25 15.40 24.10 29.41
N VAL A 26 16.10 24.24 28.29
CA VAL A 26 15.54 24.03 26.95
C VAL A 26 16.45 23.14 26.11
N ARG A 27 15.87 22.39 25.17
CA ARG A 27 16.60 21.69 24.12
C ARG A 27 15.98 22.01 22.78
N GLY A 28 16.82 22.25 21.79
CA GLY A 28 16.37 22.69 20.48
C GLY A 28 17.51 23.02 19.53
N LYS A 29 17.17 23.58 18.37
CA LYS A 29 18.13 24.03 17.36
C LYS A 29 17.91 25.50 17.02
N LEU A 30 19.00 26.23 16.85
CA LEU A 30 18.97 27.59 16.32
C LEU A 30 18.95 27.53 14.79
N ASP A 31 17.89 28.09 14.19
CA ASP A 31 17.79 28.27 12.74
C ASP A 31 18.02 29.74 12.41
N GLN A 32 19.22 30.03 11.88
CA GLN A 32 19.63 31.38 11.54
C GLN A 32 18.91 31.94 10.30
N LEU A 33 18.52 31.07 9.36
CA LEU A 33 17.84 31.47 8.14
C LEU A 33 16.41 31.92 8.47
N ARG A 34 15.71 31.14 9.29
CA ARG A 34 14.34 31.44 9.74
C ARG A 34 14.30 32.38 10.94
N ARG A 35 15.46 32.72 11.50
CA ARG A 35 15.64 33.56 12.69
C ARG A 35 14.78 33.10 13.87
N CYS A 36 14.75 31.78 14.10
CA CYS A 36 13.94 31.17 15.15
C CYS A 36 14.70 30.07 15.90
N PHE A 37 14.27 29.82 17.13
CA PHE A 37 14.74 28.68 17.92
C PHE A 37 13.67 27.58 17.89
N GLU A 38 14.01 26.43 17.33
CA GLU A 38 13.14 25.26 17.28
C GLU A 38 13.25 24.48 18.59
N VAL A 39 12.27 24.66 19.48
CA VAL A 39 12.21 24.01 20.78
C VAL A 39 11.71 22.57 20.63
N GLN A 40 12.52 21.61 21.06
CA GLN A 40 12.14 20.19 21.16
C GLN A 40 11.69 19.83 22.58
N PHE A 41 12.25 20.51 23.58
CA PHE A 41 11.92 20.31 24.98
C PHE A 41 12.10 21.61 25.75
N ALA A 42 11.23 21.83 26.74
CA ALA A 42 11.38 22.88 27.73
C ALA A 42 10.96 22.35 29.10
N ALA A 43 11.76 22.65 30.11
CA ALA A 43 11.44 22.33 31.50
C ALA A 43 10.31 23.23 32.01
N GLY A 44 9.34 22.65 32.72
CA GLY A 44 8.31 23.41 33.41
C GLY A 44 8.90 24.12 34.63
N ARG A 45 8.82 25.45 34.68
CA ARG A 45 9.40 26.25 35.78
C ARG A 45 8.37 26.62 36.84
N ASP A 46 7.27 27.25 36.43
CA ASP A 46 6.28 27.82 37.34
C ASP A 46 4.85 27.40 36.96
N LEU A 47 4.04 27.07 37.97
CA LEU A 47 2.60 26.88 37.84
C LEU A 47 1.90 28.12 38.40
N ARG A 48 1.22 28.90 37.55
CA ARG A 48 0.42 30.02 38.04
C ARG A 48 -0.91 29.49 38.62
N PRO A 49 -1.46 30.12 39.68
CA PRO A 49 -2.77 29.76 40.21
C PRO A 49 -3.83 29.74 39.10
N GLY A 50 -4.62 28.66 39.02
CA GLY A 50 -5.65 28.47 38.01
C GLY A 50 -5.21 27.81 36.69
N GLN A 51 -3.91 27.63 36.43
CA GLN A 51 -3.44 26.98 35.18
C GLN A 51 -3.58 25.45 35.18
N LEU A 52 -3.67 24.83 36.36
CA LEU A 52 -3.73 23.37 36.48
C LEU A 52 -4.95 22.77 35.76
N GLY A 53 -6.12 23.42 35.86
CA GLY A 53 -7.35 22.97 35.18
C GLY A 53 -7.19 22.94 33.67
N ASN A 54 -6.61 24.00 33.09
CA ASN A 54 -6.34 24.07 31.66
C ASN A 54 -5.33 23.02 31.20
N MET A 55 -4.30 22.73 32.01
CA MET A 55 -3.32 21.68 31.71
C MET A 55 -3.98 20.30 31.67
N ILE A 56 -4.82 19.98 32.66
CA ILE A 56 -5.58 18.73 32.70
C ILE A 56 -6.47 18.63 31.47
N GLN A 57 -7.24 19.68 31.15
CA GLN A 57 -8.11 19.69 29.98
C GLN A 57 -7.35 19.48 28.67
N THR A 58 -6.19 20.13 28.50
CA THR A 58 -5.35 20.00 27.31
C THR A 58 -4.84 18.56 27.15
N LEU A 59 -4.35 17.96 28.24
CA LEU A 59 -3.89 16.56 28.23
C LEU A 59 -5.05 15.59 27.96
N SER A 60 -6.21 15.80 28.58
CA SER A 60 -7.40 14.97 28.34
C SER A 60 -7.88 15.07 26.89
N SER A 61 -7.90 16.27 26.30
CA SER A 61 -8.25 16.47 24.90
C SER A 61 -7.27 15.77 23.96
N TRP A 62 -5.97 15.83 24.28
CA TRP A 62 -4.94 15.16 23.48
C TRP A 62 -5.06 13.64 23.56
N LEU A 63 -5.30 13.09 24.75
CA LEU A 63 -5.56 11.67 24.95
C LEU A 63 -6.78 11.22 24.12
N ALA A 64 -7.91 11.91 24.27
CA ALA A 64 -9.14 11.58 23.56
C ALA A 64 -8.95 11.63 22.03
N THR A 65 -8.20 12.61 21.53
CA THR A 65 -7.87 12.71 20.10
C THR A 65 -7.03 11.52 19.63
N SER A 66 -6.06 11.10 20.45
CA SER A 66 -5.18 9.96 20.14
C SER A 66 -5.96 8.64 20.14
N ASP A 67 -6.85 8.44 21.11
CA ASP A 67 -7.71 7.26 21.17
C ASP A 67 -8.65 7.18 19.96
N ASN A 68 -9.26 8.31 19.57
CA ASN A 68 -10.13 8.37 18.38
C ASN A 68 -9.36 8.06 17.10
N LEU A 69 -8.11 8.51 16.99
CA LEU A 69 -7.23 8.19 15.87
C LEU A 69 -6.97 6.67 15.81
N LEU A 70 -6.67 6.05 16.96
CA LEU A 70 -6.45 4.60 17.04
C LEU A 70 -7.69 3.81 16.64
N VAL A 71 -8.88 4.19 17.11
CA VAL A 71 -10.15 3.57 16.70
C VAL A 71 -10.33 3.69 15.18
N SER A 72 -10.11 4.88 14.63
CA SER A 72 -10.24 5.11 13.18
C SER A 72 -9.27 4.25 12.36
N ILE A 73 -8.04 4.05 12.84
CA ILE A 73 -7.08 3.14 12.19
C ILE A 73 -7.59 1.69 12.26
N GLN A 74 -8.04 1.24 13.43
CA GLN A 74 -8.55 -0.12 13.61
C GLN A 74 -9.77 -0.41 12.71
N GLU A 75 -10.68 0.56 12.58
CA GLU A 75 -11.83 0.46 11.67
C GLU A 75 -11.38 0.34 10.21
N LYS A 76 -10.39 1.15 9.79
CA LYS A 76 -9.84 1.06 8.44
C LYS A 76 -9.15 -0.28 8.16
N ILE A 77 -8.46 -0.86 9.15
CA ILE A 77 -7.88 -2.19 9.04
C ILE A 77 -8.98 -3.24 8.85
N LYS A 78 -10.00 -3.24 9.73
CA LYS A 78 -11.13 -4.18 9.63
C LYS A 78 -11.86 -4.07 8.28
N TRP A 79 -12.06 -2.85 7.80
CA TRP A 79 -12.67 -2.60 6.50
C TRP A 79 -11.81 -3.18 5.37
N ALA A 80 -10.50 -2.93 5.39
CA ALA A 80 -9.57 -3.45 4.38
C ALA A 80 -9.51 -4.98 4.39
N ASP A 81 -9.49 -5.62 5.57
CA ASP A 81 -9.51 -7.07 5.72
C ASP A 81 -10.81 -7.66 5.17
N THR A 82 -11.96 -7.08 5.53
CA THR A 82 -13.27 -7.53 5.05
C THR A 82 -13.37 -7.40 3.54
N MET A 83 -12.93 -6.27 2.97
CA MET A 83 -12.93 -6.04 1.53
C MET A 83 -12.02 -7.03 0.80
N SER A 84 -10.81 -7.27 1.34
CA SER A 84 -9.86 -8.24 0.81
C SER A 84 -10.43 -9.65 0.78
N GLU A 85 -11.12 -10.09 1.84
CA GLU A 85 -11.77 -11.41 1.87
C GLU A 85 -12.95 -11.51 0.89
N LEU A 86 -13.75 -10.44 0.75
CA LEU A 86 -14.82 -10.40 -0.26
C LEU A 86 -14.26 -10.47 -1.68
N ASP A 87 -13.22 -9.71 -1.98
CA ASP A 87 -12.57 -9.71 -3.29
C ASP A 87 -11.91 -11.05 -3.60
N LYS A 88 -11.26 -11.68 -2.62
CA LYS A 88 -10.71 -13.05 -2.76
C LYS A 88 -11.80 -14.07 -3.07
N LYS A 89 -12.95 -13.98 -2.37
CA LYS A 89 -14.09 -14.87 -2.63
C LYS A 89 -14.64 -14.63 -4.03
N HIS A 90 -14.86 -13.38 -4.42
CA HIS A 90 -15.34 -13.04 -5.75
C HIS A 90 -14.38 -13.54 -6.84
N GLY A 91 -13.06 -13.39 -6.64
CA GLY A 91 -12.05 -13.93 -7.56
C GLY A 91 -12.14 -15.44 -7.73
N LYS A 92 -12.34 -16.20 -6.64
CA LYS A 92 -12.54 -17.66 -6.71
C LYS A 92 -13.82 -18.04 -7.45
N ASP A 93 -14.93 -17.36 -7.17
CA ASP A 93 -16.22 -17.63 -7.82
C ASP A 93 -16.13 -17.38 -9.34
N VAL A 94 -15.40 -16.32 -9.75
CA VAL A 94 -15.16 -16.02 -11.17
C VAL A 94 -14.28 -17.09 -11.82
N GLU A 95 -13.22 -17.54 -11.15
CA GLU A 95 -12.34 -18.59 -11.66
C GLU A 95 -13.07 -19.92 -11.85
N GLU A 96 -13.92 -20.31 -10.89
CA GLU A 96 -14.76 -21.51 -10.99
C GLU A 96 -15.71 -21.43 -12.21
N ARG A 97 -16.39 -20.30 -12.39
CA ARG A 97 -17.27 -20.06 -13.55
C ARG A 97 -16.51 -20.15 -14.87
N VAL A 98 -15.29 -19.62 -14.92
CA VAL A 98 -14.43 -19.71 -16.12
C VAL A 98 -14.08 -21.17 -16.42
N GLU A 99 -13.72 -21.95 -15.41
CA GLU A 99 -13.42 -23.38 -15.59
C GLU A 99 -14.65 -24.20 -15.99
N GLU A 100 -15.83 -23.92 -15.44
CA GLU A 100 -17.10 -24.53 -15.89
C GLU A 100 -17.40 -24.21 -17.35
N VAL A 101 -17.26 -22.95 -17.76
CA VAL A 101 -17.45 -22.53 -19.16
C VAL A 101 -16.46 -23.25 -20.07
N LYS A 102 -15.16 -23.28 -19.72
CA LYS A 102 -14.14 -24.02 -20.49
C LYS A 102 -14.49 -25.50 -20.63
N LYS A 103 -14.89 -26.18 -19.54
CA LYS A 103 -15.30 -27.59 -19.59
C LYS A 103 -16.52 -27.80 -20.49
N SER A 104 -17.54 -26.95 -20.38
CA SER A 104 -18.75 -27.04 -21.20
C SER A 104 -18.46 -26.80 -22.69
N MET A 105 -17.54 -25.90 -23.01
CA MET A 105 -17.07 -25.67 -24.38
C MET A 105 -16.26 -26.86 -24.92
N SER A 106 -15.39 -27.44 -24.11
CA SER A 106 -14.64 -28.66 -24.47
C SER A 106 -15.58 -29.83 -24.75
N LEU A 107 -16.58 -30.05 -23.89
CA LEU A 107 -17.57 -31.12 -24.07
C LEU A 107 -18.40 -30.90 -25.35
N LYS A 108 -18.81 -29.67 -25.65
CA LYS A 108 -19.49 -29.36 -26.92
C LYS A 108 -18.59 -29.60 -28.13
N ALA A 109 -17.33 -29.19 -28.07
CA ALA A 109 -16.38 -29.44 -29.15
C ALA A 109 -16.16 -30.95 -29.39
N ASP A 110 -16.10 -31.77 -28.33
CA ASP A 110 -16.00 -33.23 -28.45
C ASP A 110 -17.26 -33.89 -29.03
N VAL A 111 -18.45 -33.37 -28.70
CA VAL A 111 -19.73 -33.85 -29.26
C VAL A 111 -19.86 -33.47 -30.73
N ASP A 112 -19.46 -32.26 -31.11
CA ASP A 112 -19.44 -31.83 -32.51
C ASP A 112 -18.41 -32.64 -33.32
N PHE A 113 -17.28 -33.03 -32.74
CA PHE A 113 -16.29 -33.89 -33.40
C PHE A 113 -16.80 -35.32 -33.61
N ARG A 114 -17.49 -35.92 -32.61
CA ARG A 114 -18.13 -37.24 -32.76
C ARG A 114 -19.35 -37.23 -33.69
N GLY A 115 -20.11 -36.14 -33.70
CA GLY A 115 -21.25 -35.97 -34.61
C GLY A 115 -20.82 -35.85 -36.08
N ILE A 116 -19.60 -35.35 -36.34
CA ILE A 116 -19.00 -35.35 -37.68
C ILE A 116 -18.44 -36.74 -38.04
N GLU A 117 -17.90 -37.51 -37.09
CA GLU A 117 -17.45 -38.90 -37.34
C GLU A 117 -18.60 -39.87 -37.66
N GLU A 118 -19.80 -39.70 -37.07
CA GLU A 118 -20.96 -40.55 -37.37
C GLU A 118 -21.61 -40.27 -38.74
N ILE A 119 -21.37 -39.10 -39.36
CA ILE A 119 -21.88 -38.77 -40.69
C ILE A 119 -21.00 -39.39 -41.81
N TYR A 120 -19.74 -39.74 -41.52
CA TYR A 120 -18.78 -40.26 -42.51
C TYR A 120 -18.56 -41.78 -42.46
N SER A 121 -19.39 -42.54 -41.74
CA SER A 121 -19.37 -44.01 -41.84
C SER A 121 -20.21 -44.50 -43.04
N GLU A 122 -19.70 -44.30 -44.26
CA GLU A 122 -20.16 -45.03 -45.45
C GLU A 122 -19.30 -46.31 -45.66
N PRO A 123 -19.89 -47.48 -45.93
CA PRO A 123 -19.14 -48.72 -46.12
C PRO A 123 -18.72 -48.86 -47.59
N GLY A 124 -17.42 -48.80 -47.89
CA GLY A 124 -16.96 -49.27 -49.20
C GLY A 124 -15.57 -48.83 -49.65
N GLY A 125 -14.70 -49.82 -49.86
CA GLY A 125 -13.62 -49.74 -50.85
C GLY A 125 -12.21 -49.73 -50.28
N VAL A 126 -11.64 -50.93 -50.14
CA VAL A 126 -10.19 -51.13 -50.00
C VAL A 126 -9.52 -50.59 -51.27
N MET A 127 -8.71 -49.55 -51.16
CA MET A 127 -7.76 -49.14 -52.20
C MET A 127 -6.38 -49.08 -51.56
N ASP A 128 -5.66 -50.18 -51.74
CA ASP A 128 -4.25 -50.31 -51.37
C ASP A 128 -3.43 -49.58 -52.44
N TYR A 129 -2.72 -48.53 -52.03
CA TYR A 129 -1.72 -47.86 -52.86
C TYR A 129 -0.42 -47.78 -52.08
N GLU A 130 0.38 -48.84 -52.18
CA GLU A 130 1.83 -48.69 -52.11
C GLU A 130 2.29 -47.93 -53.37
N GLU A 131 3.07 -46.87 -53.20
CA GLU A 131 4.53 -46.94 -53.39
C GLU A 131 5.16 -45.53 -53.37
N ASP A 132 5.92 -45.30 -52.30
CA ASP A 132 7.25 -44.69 -52.25
C ASP A 132 7.66 -43.59 -53.27
N ARG A 133 7.80 -42.34 -52.79
CA ARG A 133 8.78 -41.38 -53.34
C ARG A 133 9.48 -40.55 -52.27
N SER A 134 10.66 -41.04 -51.92
CA SER A 134 11.79 -40.34 -51.29
C SER A 134 12.01 -38.86 -51.68
N ARG A 135 12.07 -37.98 -50.64
CA ARG A 135 12.86 -36.72 -50.35
C ARG A 135 13.46 -35.85 -51.48
N PRO A 136 13.70 -34.50 -51.31
CA PRO A 136 14.36 -33.91 -50.12
C PRO A 136 13.96 -32.47 -49.66
N LYS A 137 14.53 -32.11 -48.49
CA LYS A 137 14.44 -30.86 -47.70
C LYS A 137 14.65 -29.55 -48.48
N ARG A 138 13.95 -28.48 -48.07
CA ARG A 138 14.46 -27.09 -48.15
C ARG A 138 14.14 -26.28 -46.89
N ARG A 139 15.19 -26.01 -46.10
CA ARG A 139 15.25 -24.99 -45.04
C ARG A 139 15.05 -23.60 -45.63
N ARG A 140 14.32 -22.71 -44.95
CA ARG A 140 14.69 -21.28 -44.79
C ARG A 140 14.27 -20.74 -43.41
N HIS A 141 15.06 -19.78 -42.94
CA HIS A 141 15.28 -19.26 -41.59
C HIS A 141 14.31 -18.09 -41.21
N PRO A 142 14.31 -17.60 -39.96
CA PRO A 142 13.29 -16.66 -39.46
C PRO A 142 13.57 -15.22 -39.91
N ILE A 143 12.53 -14.40 -39.89
CA ILE A 143 12.60 -12.95 -40.19
C ILE A 143 12.46 -12.19 -38.88
N SER A 144 13.34 -11.19 -38.70
CA SER A 144 13.43 -10.25 -37.57
C SER A 144 12.18 -9.42 -37.35
#